data_AF-A0AAD5LSX9-F1
#
_entry.id   AF-A0AAD5LSX9-F1
#
_cell.length_a   1.000
_cell.length_b   1.000
_cell.length_c   1.000
_cell.angle_alpha   90.00
_cell.angle_beta   90.00
_cell.angle_gamma   90.00
#
_symmetry.space_group_name_H-M   'P 1'
#
loop_
_entity.id
_entity.type
_entity.pdbx_description
1 polymer ?
#
loop_
_entity_poly.entity_id
_entity_poly.type
_entity_poly.pdbx_seq_one_letter_code
_entity_poly.pdbx_strand_id
1 'polypeptide(L)'
;MPTPLLLLVLPLLVFLTLVAHVVHGRNYSLIEEDPLGWLFTTDASLAADNHRLIEPDHAFTLEQLQTAKPELIHRLKPIAQATTGDEYRMHPVRVIHARAVSDMPAYDYIYDRFISHRGAEQGIKGFEAAMDSVTTASLEGVMYFVQTEVVNQLGRTVTTRCRRKHDIKYIAFYELLIVQPNEALGRFQDNETLVHEYGPFVAFEQGRCTPSRSTLGVDEIPDECRWFNGNDGRPAVGPFVGAVAKANDTYAPYENALWFSFPHTCPLQPWTAKTPECRAATRRGLCDAGVLPDGVHCVYTHRILGFIPLDDVTGITTLINNATQQPYGNFSEFCRLGGVEFSAITEPGGFFFLRGLPFWQHPVDVDANARRVQRLIDAYNALTGPNATESPGVHPRMRDKMRPLPTLRELRESNPPCYLNVQRCATAPHGCRRETYAQICRVCSAPLDGCVKAPVTFRFPSLHEDDAAGGQGETSNVSDPAEAEEVMEPSVVVPIRSLAEDEARRGVLRGALLSSVVVVLLLLLP
;
A
#
# COMPACT_ATOMS: atom_id res chain seq x y z
N MET A 1 5.98 -90.55 -11.41
CA MET A 1 7.07 -91.30 -12.06
C MET A 1 6.57 -91.84 -13.39
N PRO A 2 7.36 -91.88 -14.48
CA PRO A 2 8.56 -91.11 -14.85
C PRO A 2 8.28 -90.16 -16.05
N THR A 3 9.30 -89.82 -16.83
CA THR A 3 9.32 -89.27 -18.22
C THR A 3 9.32 -87.73 -18.46
N PRO A 4 10.00 -87.26 -19.54
CA PRO A 4 10.96 -86.14 -19.51
C PRO A 4 10.59 -84.97 -20.46
N LEU A 5 11.43 -83.92 -20.52
CA LEU A 5 11.86 -83.11 -21.71
C LEU A 5 12.43 -81.75 -21.21
N LEU A 6 13.69 -81.39 -21.43
CA LEU A 6 14.37 -80.86 -22.64
C LEU A 6 14.00 -79.41 -23.05
N LEU A 7 14.88 -78.47 -22.66
CA LEU A 7 15.50 -77.33 -23.37
C LEU A 7 14.71 -76.38 -24.33
N LEU A 8 15.11 -75.09 -24.20
CA LEU A 8 15.32 -74.02 -25.21
C LEU A 8 14.30 -72.84 -25.31
N VAL A 9 14.85 -71.63 -25.09
CA VAL A 9 14.80 -70.39 -25.92
C VAL A 9 13.55 -69.47 -25.86
N LEU A 10 13.83 -68.20 -25.49
CA LEU A 10 13.03 -66.94 -25.59
C LEU A 10 12.81 -66.49 -27.07
N PRO A 11 11.99 -65.45 -27.46
CA PRO A 11 11.16 -64.48 -26.69
C PRO A 11 9.78 -64.10 -27.35
N LEU A 12 9.14 -63.02 -26.83
CA LEU A 12 8.20 -62.05 -27.46
C LEU A 12 6.65 -62.23 -27.39
N LEU A 13 6.01 -61.32 -26.62
CA LEU A 13 4.98 -60.31 -27.01
C LEU A 13 3.51 -60.71 -27.37
N VAL A 14 2.54 -59.92 -26.85
CA VAL A 14 1.19 -59.51 -27.38
C VAL A 14 -0.12 -60.05 -26.73
N PHE A 15 -0.79 -59.14 -25.98
CA PHE A 15 -2.22 -58.69 -25.96
C PHE A 15 -3.50 -59.58 -25.80
N LEU A 16 -4.53 -58.90 -25.20
CA LEU A 16 -6.02 -59.00 -25.30
C LEU A 16 -6.72 -60.08 -24.41
N THR A 17 -7.86 -59.93 -23.68
CA THR A 17 -9.00 -58.95 -23.62
C THR A 17 -10.07 -59.29 -22.54
N LEU A 18 -10.77 -58.25 -22.00
CA LEU A 18 -12.21 -58.06 -21.61
C LEU A 18 -12.91 -58.99 -20.56
N VAL A 19 -13.92 -58.62 -19.72
CA VAL A 19 -14.85 -57.46 -19.60
C VAL A 19 -15.62 -57.36 -18.24
N ALA A 20 -15.81 -56.11 -17.78
CA ALA A 20 -16.91 -55.39 -17.07
C ALA A 20 -17.64 -55.89 -15.78
N HIS A 21 -17.77 -55.01 -14.77
CA HIS A 21 -18.99 -54.23 -14.46
C HIS A 21 -18.77 -53.05 -13.45
N VAL A 22 -19.24 -51.86 -13.88
CA VAL A 22 -19.69 -50.60 -13.24
C VAL A 22 -19.84 -50.55 -11.70
N VAL A 23 -19.35 -49.49 -11.03
CA VAL A 23 -20.09 -48.54 -10.13
C VAL A 23 -19.18 -47.35 -9.71
N HIS A 24 -19.62 -46.12 -10.07
CA HIS A 24 -19.40 -44.79 -9.47
C HIS A 24 -18.07 -44.44 -8.77
N GLY A 25 -17.25 -43.60 -9.41
CA GLY A 25 -16.17 -42.84 -8.78
C GLY A 25 -16.37 -41.33 -8.94
N ARG A 26 -16.75 -40.64 -7.84
CA ARG A 26 -16.57 -39.20 -7.69
C ARG A 26 -15.14 -38.97 -7.18
N ASN A 27 -14.25 -38.49 -8.04
CA ASN A 27 -12.97 -37.93 -7.61
C ASN A 27 -13.15 -36.44 -7.33
N TYR A 28 -12.96 -36.05 -6.07
CA TYR A 28 -12.66 -34.67 -5.71
C TYR A 28 -11.21 -34.38 -6.11
N SER A 29 -11.03 -33.60 -7.16
CA SER A 29 -9.76 -32.94 -7.46
C SER A 29 -9.59 -31.74 -6.52
N LEU A 30 -8.61 -31.82 -5.63
CA LEU A 30 -8.02 -30.66 -4.97
C LEU A 30 -7.32 -29.84 -6.05
N ILE A 31 -7.87 -28.67 -6.35
CA ILE A 31 -7.21 -27.67 -7.19
C ILE A 31 -6.21 -26.94 -6.29
N GLU A 32 -4.94 -27.19 -6.56
CA GLU A 32 -3.78 -26.42 -6.12
C GLU A 32 -3.55 -25.36 -7.21
N GLU A 33 -3.89 -24.09 -6.94
CA GLU A 33 -3.53 -22.98 -7.84
C GLU A 33 -2.25 -22.31 -7.34
N ASP A 34 -1.15 -22.66 -8.00
CA ASP A 34 0.00 -21.79 -8.24
C ASP A 34 -0.36 -20.72 -9.29
N PRO A 35 0.08 -19.46 -9.16
CA PRO A 35 0.28 -18.62 -10.34
C PRO A 35 1.73 -18.12 -10.43
N LEU A 36 2.63 -19.08 -10.64
CA LEU A 36 4.04 -19.08 -11.07
C LEU A 36 4.41 -19.32 -12.55
N GLY A 37 3.81 -18.76 -13.62
CA GLY A 37 4.16 -19.23 -14.99
C GLY A 37 3.80 -18.35 -16.21
N TRP A 38 4.69 -17.42 -16.57
CA TRP A 38 5.32 -17.09 -17.89
C TRP A 38 4.71 -17.65 -19.22
N LEU A 39 4.89 -17.17 -20.47
CA LEU A 39 5.73 -16.20 -21.21
C LEU A 39 5.34 -16.23 -22.73
N PHE A 40 5.68 -15.18 -23.49
CA PHE A 40 5.82 -15.06 -24.97
C PHE A 40 4.62 -15.29 -25.91
N THR A 41 4.32 -14.26 -26.73
CA THR A 41 4.20 -14.47 -28.18
C THR A 41 5.26 -13.61 -28.89
N THR A 42 6.07 -14.29 -29.69
CA THR A 42 6.87 -13.69 -30.75
C THR A 42 5.93 -13.38 -31.91
N ASP A 43 5.86 -12.14 -32.35
CA ASP A 43 5.59 -11.90 -33.77
C ASP A 43 6.54 -10.83 -34.30
N ALA A 44 7.57 -11.34 -34.97
CA ALA A 44 8.47 -10.59 -35.82
C ALA A 44 7.80 -10.44 -37.19
N SER A 45 6.88 -9.48 -37.34
CA SER A 45 6.40 -9.02 -38.64
C SER A 45 5.71 -7.66 -38.57
N LEU A 46 6.42 -6.62 -38.13
CA LEU A 46 6.11 -5.21 -38.43
C LEU A 46 7.39 -4.38 -38.29
N ALA A 47 8.44 -4.84 -38.98
CA ALA A 47 9.65 -4.07 -39.24
C ALA A 47 9.66 -3.73 -40.73
N ALA A 48 8.89 -2.71 -41.12
CA ALA A 48 9.09 -1.92 -42.31
C ALA A 48 8.23 -0.65 -42.22
N ASP A 49 8.87 0.49 -42.49
CA ASP A 49 8.28 1.79 -42.81
C ASP A 49 7.55 2.57 -41.70
N ASN A 50 8.31 3.40 -40.98
CA ASN A 50 8.24 4.85 -41.16
C ASN A 50 9.30 5.57 -40.31
N HIS A 51 10.47 5.82 -40.91
CA HIS A 51 11.31 6.93 -40.49
C HIS A 51 10.62 8.24 -40.87
N ARG A 52 9.96 8.88 -39.91
CA ARG A 52 9.74 10.33 -39.95
C ARG A 52 10.20 10.92 -38.63
N LEU A 53 11.39 11.50 -38.67
CA LEU A 53 11.94 12.37 -37.65
C LEU A 53 10.91 13.47 -37.37
N ILE A 54 10.42 13.52 -36.13
CA ILE A 54 9.78 14.71 -35.58
C ILE A 54 10.89 15.43 -34.82
N GLU A 55 11.22 16.65 -35.26
CA GLU A 55 12.21 17.52 -34.64
C GLU A 55 11.79 17.91 -33.22
N PRO A 56 12.73 18.01 -32.25
CA PRO A 56 12.42 18.45 -30.90
C PRO A 56 12.55 19.97 -30.80
N ASP A 57 11.45 20.69 -30.99
CA ASP A 57 11.32 22.01 -30.40
C ASP A 57 10.95 21.85 -28.92
N HIS A 58 11.62 22.62 -28.05
CA HIS A 58 11.57 22.60 -26.58
C HIS A 58 12.65 21.78 -25.86
N ALA A 59 13.92 21.98 -26.23
CA ALA A 59 15.03 21.76 -25.31
C ALA A 59 15.13 22.92 -24.31
N PHE A 60 14.82 22.67 -23.03
CA PHE A 60 15.10 23.61 -21.94
C PHE A 60 16.63 23.62 -21.67
N THR A 61 17.21 24.81 -21.52
CA THR A 61 18.65 24.99 -21.35
C THR A 61 19.12 24.61 -19.94
N LEU A 62 20.32 24.04 -19.83
CA LEU A 62 20.97 23.61 -18.58
C LEU A 62 21.00 24.68 -17.47
N GLU A 63 20.94 25.96 -17.86
CA GLU A 63 20.97 27.12 -16.96
C GLU A 63 19.64 27.29 -16.17
N GLN A 64 18.53 26.71 -16.65
CA GLN A 64 17.24 26.67 -15.95
C GLN A 64 17.16 25.58 -14.87
N LEU A 65 18.15 24.67 -14.81
CA LEU A 65 18.20 23.58 -13.83
C LEU A 65 18.96 23.94 -12.54
N GLN A 66 19.60 25.12 -12.45
CA GLN A 66 20.56 25.44 -11.37
C GLN A 66 20.07 26.39 -10.28
N THR A 67 18.85 26.95 -10.35
CA THR A 67 18.28 27.80 -9.29
C THR A 67 17.16 27.09 -8.53
N ALA A 68 17.52 26.39 -7.45
CA ALA A 68 16.64 25.58 -6.62
C ALA A 68 15.85 26.39 -5.57
N LYS A 69 14.52 26.19 -5.53
CA LYS A 69 13.54 26.37 -4.43
C LYS A 69 12.45 25.27 -4.60
N PRO A 70 11.68 24.88 -3.56
CA PRO A 70 11.24 23.49 -3.36
C PRO A 70 10.53 22.89 -4.59
N GLU A 71 11.13 21.79 -5.04
CA GLU A 71 11.26 21.39 -6.44
C GLU A 71 10.05 20.67 -7.07
N LEU A 72 8.98 20.40 -6.32
CA LEU A 72 7.80 19.72 -6.86
C LEU A 72 6.77 20.73 -7.36
N ILE A 73 6.22 21.58 -6.48
CA ILE A 73 5.11 22.49 -6.79
C ILE A 73 5.44 23.43 -7.97
N HIS A 74 6.65 23.98 -8.02
CA HIS A 74 7.04 24.93 -9.07
C HIS A 74 7.22 24.33 -10.46
N ARG A 75 7.35 23.01 -10.58
CA ARG A 75 7.53 22.31 -11.86
C ARG A 75 6.25 21.67 -12.39
N LEU A 76 5.19 21.67 -11.59
CA LEU A 76 3.92 21.11 -11.99
C LEU A 76 3.07 22.17 -12.67
N LYS A 77 2.40 21.76 -13.75
CA LYS A 77 1.49 22.64 -14.48
C LYS A 77 0.18 22.75 -13.69
N PRO A 78 -0.33 23.96 -13.42
CA PRO A 78 -1.69 24.10 -12.92
C PRO A 78 -2.66 23.57 -13.98
N ILE A 79 -3.73 22.92 -13.54
CA ILE A 79 -4.86 22.64 -14.42
C ILE A 79 -5.49 24.01 -14.73
N ALA A 80 -5.81 24.28 -16.00
CA ALA A 80 -6.55 25.47 -16.37
C ALA A 80 -7.82 25.49 -15.51
N GLN A 81 -7.99 26.53 -14.68
CA GLN A 81 -9.09 26.58 -13.72
C GLN A 81 -10.41 26.32 -14.45
N ALA A 82 -11.04 25.19 -14.16
CA ALA A 82 -12.42 24.99 -14.53
C ALA A 82 -13.24 25.97 -13.70
N THR A 83 -14.19 26.65 -14.36
CA THR A 83 -15.22 27.44 -13.70
C THR A 83 -16.20 26.50 -13.01
N THR A 84 -15.76 25.84 -11.96
CA THR A 84 -16.66 25.27 -10.96
C THR A 84 -17.20 26.43 -10.12
N GLY A 85 -18.49 26.41 -9.79
CA GLY A 85 -19.12 27.48 -9.01
C GLY A 85 -18.58 27.67 -7.58
N ASP A 86 -17.73 26.76 -7.10
CA ASP A 86 -17.18 26.79 -5.74
C ASP A 86 -16.01 27.78 -5.61
N GLU A 87 -16.13 28.72 -4.68
CA GLU A 87 -15.08 29.70 -4.37
C GLU A 87 -13.89 29.08 -3.61
N TYR A 88 -14.12 28.00 -2.86
CA TYR A 88 -13.09 27.34 -2.05
C TYR A 88 -12.54 26.07 -2.69
N ARG A 89 -11.22 25.88 -2.54
CA ARG A 89 -10.52 24.61 -2.75
C ARG A 89 -9.55 24.37 -1.60
N MET A 90 -9.40 23.10 -1.21
CA MET A 90 -8.37 22.71 -0.25
C MET A 90 -7.01 23.17 -0.75
N HIS A 91 -6.23 23.80 0.12
CA HIS A 91 -4.88 24.20 -0.23
C HIS A 91 -4.01 22.96 -0.32
N PRO A 92 -3.20 22.78 -1.39
CA PRO A 92 -2.37 21.60 -1.56
C PRO A 92 -1.47 21.34 -0.36
N VAL A 93 -1.50 20.10 0.13
CA VAL A 93 -0.64 19.65 1.23
C VAL A 93 0.42 18.71 0.69
N ARG A 94 1.68 19.08 0.90
CA ARG A 94 2.87 18.30 0.62
C ARG A 94 3.18 17.36 1.78
N VAL A 95 3.22 16.06 1.53
CA VAL A 95 3.48 15.03 2.54
C VAL A 95 4.56 14.06 2.07
N ILE A 96 5.24 13.43 3.02
CA ILE A 96 6.16 12.33 2.73
C ILE A 96 5.64 11.03 3.34
N HIS A 97 5.29 10.09 2.47
CA HIS A 97 4.83 8.75 2.84
C HIS A 97 5.86 7.70 2.42
N ALA A 98 5.68 6.47 2.88
CA ALA A 98 6.51 5.34 2.50
C ALA A 98 5.67 4.11 2.16
N ARG A 99 6.27 3.20 1.39
CA ARG A 99 5.75 1.87 1.09
C ARG A 99 6.85 0.85 1.27
N ALA A 100 6.55 -0.26 1.93
CA ALA A 100 7.39 -1.45 1.89
C ALA A 100 7.09 -2.20 0.58
N VAL A 101 8.11 -2.44 -0.24
CA VAL A 101 7.96 -3.02 -1.60
C VAL A 101 8.93 -4.17 -1.84
N SER A 102 8.52 -5.13 -2.66
CA SER A 102 9.38 -6.24 -3.10
C SER A 102 10.36 -5.84 -4.19
N ASP A 103 9.90 -4.96 -5.08
CA ASP A 103 10.61 -4.59 -6.30
C ASP A 103 11.26 -3.21 -6.11
N MET A 104 12.50 -3.08 -6.58
CA MET A 104 13.25 -1.82 -6.52
C MET A 104 12.63 -0.81 -7.51
N PRO A 105 12.28 0.43 -7.09
CA PRO A 105 11.86 1.47 -8.02
C PRO A 105 12.84 1.64 -9.19
N ALA A 106 12.31 1.71 -10.41
CA ALA A 106 13.11 1.93 -11.61
C ALA A 106 13.30 3.43 -11.84
N TYR A 107 14.43 3.83 -12.41
CA TYR A 107 14.66 5.21 -12.82
C TYR A 107 14.37 5.38 -14.30
N ASP A 108 13.42 6.24 -14.62
CA ASP A 108 13.10 6.66 -15.97
C ASP A 108 13.97 7.86 -16.35
N TYR A 109 14.89 7.64 -17.30
CA TYR A 109 15.79 8.68 -17.79
C TYR A 109 15.14 9.66 -18.76
N ILE A 110 14.01 9.29 -19.38
CA ILE A 110 13.27 10.17 -20.30
C ILE A 110 12.52 11.23 -19.48
N TYR A 111 11.87 10.81 -18.40
CA TYR A 111 11.08 11.69 -17.53
C TYR A 111 11.82 12.13 -16.24
N ASP A 112 13.12 11.81 -16.15
CA ASP A 112 14.05 12.13 -15.05
C ASP A 112 13.45 11.85 -13.65
N ARG A 113 12.86 10.66 -13.47
CA ARG A 113 12.13 10.30 -12.24
C ARG A 113 12.16 8.82 -11.92
N PHE A 114 11.98 8.50 -10.64
CA PHE A 114 11.66 7.14 -10.23
C PHE A 114 10.20 6.79 -10.55
N ILE A 115 9.99 5.57 -11.02
CA ILE A 115 8.70 4.96 -11.34
C ILE A 115 8.61 3.56 -10.73
N SER A 116 7.41 2.97 -10.74
CA SER A 116 7.24 1.56 -10.41
C SER A 116 8.08 0.70 -11.35
N HIS A 117 8.71 -0.35 -10.80
CA HIS A 117 9.32 -1.38 -11.62
C HIS A 117 8.30 -2.04 -12.57
N ARG A 118 7.06 -2.18 -12.08
CA ARG A 118 5.94 -2.69 -12.88
C ARG A 118 5.49 -1.60 -13.83
N GLY A 119 5.78 -1.75 -15.13
CA GLY A 119 5.53 -0.75 -16.17
C GLY A 119 6.72 0.15 -16.49
N ALA A 120 7.92 -0.17 -16.00
CA ALA A 120 9.13 0.62 -16.23
C ALA A 120 9.49 0.73 -17.72
N GLU A 121 9.20 -0.30 -18.50
CA GLU A 121 9.37 -0.34 -19.95
C GLU A 121 8.42 0.59 -20.72
N GLN A 122 7.42 1.15 -20.04
CA GLN A 122 6.39 2.02 -20.61
C GLN A 122 6.35 3.41 -19.94
N GLY A 123 7.44 3.78 -19.24
CA GLY A 123 7.68 5.09 -18.63
C GLY A 123 6.52 5.65 -17.80
N ILE A 124 5.63 6.41 -18.46
CA ILE A 124 4.41 6.98 -17.86
C ILE A 124 3.51 5.94 -17.20
N LYS A 125 3.45 4.70 -17.72
CA LYS A 125 2.68 3.64 -17.06
C LYS A 125 3.30 3.19 -15.74
N GLY A 126 4.62 3.25 -15.60
CA GLY A 126 5.28 3.01 -14.32
C GLY A 126 4.97 4.10 -13.29
N PHE A 127 4.73 5.34 -13.73
CA PHE A 127 4.26 6.43 -12.86
C PHE A 127 2.84 6.15 -12.35
N GLU A 128 1.93 5.73 -13.24
CA GLU A 128 0.57 5.35 -12.85
C GLU A 128 0.56 4.13 -11.93
N ALA A 129 1.25 3.06 -12.31
CA ALA A 129 1.32 1.80 -11.57
C ALA A 129 1.89 1.95 -10.15
N ALA A 130 2.69 2.99 -9.89
CA ALA A 130 3.20 3.27 -8.54
C ALA A 130 2.09 3.66 -7.55
N MET A 131 0.97 4.24 -8.04
CA MET A 131 -0.11 4.80 -7.21
C MET A 131 -1.52 4.48 -7.74
N ASP A 132 -1.69 3.41 -8.53
CA ASP A 132 -2.99 2.97 -9.06
C ASP A 132 -3.78 2.16 -8.02
N SER A 133 -4.57 2.86 -7.20
CA SER A 133 -5.36 2.30 -6.09
C SER A 133 -4.47 1.51 -5.11
N VAL A 134 -3.70 2.23 -4.31
CA VAL A 134 -2.69 1.66 -3.40
C VAL A 134 -2.83 2.17 -1.98
N THR A 135 -2.30 1.39 -1.04
CA THR A 135 -2.08 1.82 0.34
C THR A 135 -0.66 2.37 0.50
N THR A 136 -0.53 3.47 1.23
CA THR A 136 0.77 4.00 1.71
C THR A 136 0.71 4.18 3.22
N ALA A 137 1.85 4.51 3.84
CA ALA A 137 1.92 4.74 5.27
C ALA A 137 2.79 5.96 5.61
N SER A 138 2.61 6.49 6.82
CA SER A 138 3.64 7.35 7.42
C SER A 138 4.94 6.56 7.61
N LEU A 139 6.05 7.23 7.93
CA LEU A 139 7.33 6.54 8.17
C LEU A 139 7.25 5.61 9.40
N GLU A 140 6.43 5.98 10.37
CA GLU A 140 6.07 5.18 11.53
C GLU A 140 5.18 4.01 11.11
N GLY A 141 4.17 4.27 10.28
CA GLY A 141 3.24 3.26 9.79
C GLY A 141 3.87 2.19 8.90
N VAL A 142 4.91 2.54 8.13
CA VAL A 142 5.66 1.54 7.33
C VAL A 142 6.51 0.65 8.24
N MET A 143 7.13 1.20 9.29
CA MET A 143 7.91 0.40 10.24
C MET A 143 7.03 -0.50 11.11
N TYR A 144 5.86 -0.01 11.50
CA TYR A 144 4.79 -0.83 12.08
C TYR A 144 4.48 -2.04 11.19
N PHE A 145 4.14 -1.81 9.92
CA PHE A 145 3.83 -2.87 8.95
C PHE A 145 4.99 -3.86 8.78
N VAL A 146 6.23 -3.35 8.67
CA VAL A 146 7.40 -4.21 8.54
C VAL A 146 7.54 -5.14 9.75
N GLN A 147 7.40 -4.61 10.97
CA GLN A 147 7.53 -5.39 12.19
C GLN A 147 6.44 -6.45 12.34
N THR A 148 5.18 -6.07 12.12
CA THR A 148 4.02 -6.94 12.38
C THR A 148 3.81 -7.97 11.29
N GLU A 149 3.97 -7.58 10.03
CA GLU A 149 3.59 -8.42 8.89
C GLU A 149 4.79 -9.01 8.16
N VAL A 150 5.92 -8.30 8.08
CA VAL A 150 6.96 -8.64 7.10
C VAL A 150 8.06 -9.53 7.67
N VAL A 151 8.60 -9.18 8.85
CA VAL A 151 9.87 -9.75 9.34
C VAL A 151 9.71 -10.87 10.35
N ASN A 152 8.53 -11.11 10.93
CA ASN A 152 8.37 -12.17 11.93
C ASN A 152 8.60 -13.56 11.31
N GLN A 153 9.63 -14.26 11.77
CA GLN A 153 9.99 -15.61 11.31
C GLN A 153 8.88 -16.63 11.56
N LEU A 154 8.12 -16.47 12.64
CA LEU A 154 7.08 -17.44 13.02
C LEU A 154 5.84 -17.37 12.13
N GLY A 155 5.62 -16.24 11.44
CA GLY A 155 4.56 -16.10 10.43
C GLY A 155 4.89 -16.73 9.07
N ARG A 156 5.99 -17.50 8.96
CA ARG A 156 6.49 -18.05 7.69
C ARG A 156 6.75 -19.55 7.77
N THR A 157 6.49 -20.26 6.68
CA THR A 157 6.74 -21.71 6.58
C THR A 157 8.23 -22.00 6.55
N VAL A 158 8.64 -23.24 6.87
CA VAL A 158 10.06 -23.64 6.84
C VAL A 158 10.67 -23.43 5.45
N THR A 159 9.92 -23.69 4.38
CA THR A 159 10.37 -23.55 2.98
C THR A 159 10.47 -22.10 2.51
N THR A 160 9.76 -21.17 3.17
CA THR A 160 9.76 -19.74 2.82
C THR A 160 10.46 -18.85 3.86
N ARG A 161 10.99 -19.45 4.92
CA ARG A 161 11.56 -18.76 6.10
C ARG A 161 12.65 -17.73 5.79
N CYS A 162 13.44 -17.95 4.74
CA CYS A 162 14.50 -17.04 4.30
C CYS A 162 14.09 -16.11 3.15
N ARG A 163 12.78 -15.89 2.99
CA ARG A 163 12.17 -14.79 2.25
C ARG A 163 11.28 -14.02 3.22
N ARG A 164 11.32 -12.69 3.18
CA ARG A 164 10.35 -11.88 3.95
C ARG A 164 8.94 -12.09 3.38
N LYS A 165 7.90 -11.88 4.18
CA LYS A 165 6.51 -11.98 3.69
C LYS A 165 6.35 -11.05 2.49
N HIS A 166 5.64 -11.49 1.46
CA HIS A 166 5.47 -10.78 0.16
C HIS A 166 6.78 -10.41 -0.57
N ASP A 167 7.91 -11.07 -0.24
CA ASP A 167 9.23 -10.78 -0.82
C ASP A 167 9.68 -9.31 -0.66
N ILE A 168 9.20 -8.63 0.40
CA ILE A 168 9.56 -7.24 0.70
C ILE A 168 11.07 -7.11 0.91
N LYS A 169 11.67 -6.15 0.23
CA LYS A 169 13.12 -5.89 0.25
C LYS A 169 13.48 -4.43 0.47
N TYR A 170 12.60 -3.50 0.07
CA TYR A 170 12.89 -2.08 0.07
C TYR A 170 11.80 -1.28 0.79
N ILE A 171 12.18 -0.13 1.31
CA ILE A 171 11.26 0.94 1.69
C ILE A 171 11.42 2.05 0.64
N ALA A 172 10.35 2.35 -0.10
CA ALA A 172 10.31 3.42 -1.09
C ALA A 172 9.63 4.65 -0.49
N PHE A 173 10.25 5.82 -0.68
CA PHE A 173 9.78 7.10 -0.14
C PHE A 173 9.07 7.90 -1.23
N TYR A 174 7.87 8.37 -0.92
CA TYR A 174 7.00 9.13 -1.81
C TYR A 174 6.81 10.52 -1.25
N GLU A 175 7.10 11.53 -2.06
CA GLU A 175 6.57 12.86 -1.86
C GLU A 175 5.25 13.00 -2.62
N LEU A 176 4.22 13.44 -1.93
CA LEU A 176 2.86 13.55 -2.46
C LEU A 176 2.36 14.98 -2.27
N LEU A 177 1.54 15.45 -3.21
CA LEU A 177 0.70 16.62 -3.02
C LEU A 177 -0.75 16.16 -3.02
N ILE A 178 -1.54 16.60 -2.05
CA ILE A 178 -2.91 16.18 -1.84
C ILE A 178 -3.83 17.39 -1.78
N VAL A 179 -4.95 17.31 -2.51
CA VAL A 179 -6.08 18.25 -2.48
C VAL A 179 -7.35 17.40 -2.49
N GLN A 180 -8.04 17.32 -1.35
CA GLN A 180 -9.29 16.56 -1.26
C GLN A 180 -10.41 17.21 -2.06
N PRO A 181 -11.39 16.43 -2.55
CA PRO A 181 -12.67 16.96 -3.02
C PRO A 181 -13.39 17.73 -1.91
N ASN A 182 -14.10 18.81 -2.27
CA ASN A 182 -14.89 19.58 -1.29
C ASN A 182 -16.03 18.73 -0.72
N GLU A 183 -16.61 17.86 -1.53
CA GLU A 183 -17.70 16.96 -1.17
C GLU A 183 -17.23 15.98 -0.08
N ALA A 184 -16.01 15.44 -0.22
CA ALA A 184 -15.40 14.58 0.78
C ALA A 184 -15.07 15.35 2.08
N LEU A 185 -14.56 16.58 1.98
CA LEU A 185 -14.34 17.43 3.15
C LEU A 185 -15.66 17.72 3.87
N GLY A 186 -16.69 18.16 3.14
CA GLY A 186 -18.02 18.42 3.69
C GLY A 186 -18.60 17.21 4.41
N ARG A 187 -18.43 16.01 3.87
CA ARG A 187 -18.90 14.77 4.48
C ARG A 187 -18.13 14.34 5.73
N PHE A 188 -16.82 14.53 5.78
CA PHE A 188 -15.97 13.90 6.81
C PHE A 188 -15.36 14.86 7.84
N GLN A 189 -15.33 16.17 7.59
CA GLN A 189 -14.58 17.13 8.42
C GLN A 189 -15.03 17.21 9.88
N ASP A 190 -16.30 16.92 10.17
CA ASP A 190 -16.87 16.97 11.52
C ASP A 190 -16.71 15.65 12.29
N ASN A 191 -16.24 14.59 11.64
CA ASN A 191 -16.05 13.30 12.30
C ASN A 191 -14.74 13.27 13.09
N GLU A 192 -14.85 13.38 14.41
CA GLU A 192 -13.70 13.39 15.34
C GLU A 192 -12.93 12.06 15.41
N THR A 193 -13.52 10.96 14.93
CA THR A 193 -12.85 9.65 14.91
C THR A 193 -11.93 9.49 13.71
N LEU A 194 -12.05 10.36 12.71
CA LEU A 194 -11.22 10.36 11.51
C LEU A 194 -10.00 11.28 11.68
N VAL A 195 -8.98 11.02 10.86
CA VAL A 195 -7.83 11.92 10.75
C VAL A 195 -8.28 13.16 9.98
N HIS A 196 -8.15 14.35 10.59
CA HIS A 196 -8.51 15.62 9.94
C HIS A 196 -7.82 15.78 8.58
N GLU A 197 -8.53 16.38 7.60
CA GLU A 197 -8.14 16.48 6.18
C GLU A 197 -8.28 15.18 5.35
N TYR A 198 -8.73 14.07 5.94
CA TYR A 198 -8.84 12.78 5.25
C TYR A 198 -10.22 12.15 5.42
N GLY A 199 -10.61 11.35 4.43
CA GLY A 199 -11.75 10.46 4.57
C GLY A 199 -11.39 9.18 5.34
N PRO A 200 -12.36 8.26 5.52
CA PRO A 200 -12.11 6.98 6.15
C PRO A 200 -11.13 6.13 5.34
N PHE A 201 -10.32 5.34 6.03
CA PHE A 201 -9.37 4.44 5.38
C PHE A 201 -10.07 3.26 4.70
N VAL A 202 -9.67 3.01 3.46
CA VAL A 202 -9.96 1.81 2.67
C VAL A 202 -8.66 1.10 2.34
N ALA A 203 -8.53 -0.17 2.73
CA ALA A 203 -7.38 -0.97 2.29
C ALA A 203 -7.48 -1.24 0.79
N PHE A 204 -6.35 -1.14 0.08
CA PHE A 204 -6.24 -1.53 -1.32
C PHE A 204 -5.32 -2.74 -1.49
N GLU A 205 -5.81 -3.72 -2.25
CA GLU A 205 -5.06 -4.90 -2.67
C GLU A 205 -5.32 -5.16 -4.16
N GLN A 206 -4.25 -5.48 -4.90
CA GLN A 206 -4.34 -5.81 -6.33
C GLN A 206 -5.01 -4.72 -7.19
N GLY A 207 -4.93 -3.46 -6.78
CA GLY A 207 -5.51 -2.31 -7.50
C GLY A 207 -6.99 -2.05 -7.23
N ARG A 208 -7.59 -2.79 -6.30
CA ARG A 208 -8.99 -2.59 -5.88
C ARG A 208 -9.13 -2.48 -4.38
N CYS A 209 -10.26 -1.94 -3.95
CA CYS A 209 -10.66 -1.96 -2.55
C CYS A 209 -10.67 -3.41 -2.05
N THR A 210 -9.99 -3.65 -0.94
CA THR A 210 -10.01 -4.95 -0.27
C THR A 210 -11.43 -5.22 0.22
N PRO A 211 -12.03 -6.37 -0.13
CA PRO A 211 -13.35 -6.74 0.39
C PRO A 211 -13.33 -6.78 1.92
N SER A 212 -14.37 -6.24 2.57
CA SER A 212 -14.56 -6.38 4.02
C SER A 212 -14.83 -7.84 4.40
N ARG A 213 -15.44 -8.57 3.47
CA ARG A 213 -15.75 -9.99 3.58
C ARG A 213 -15.79 -10.62 2.18
N SER A 214 -15.39 -11.88 2.07
CA SER A 214 -15.61 -12.68 0.87
C SER A 214 -16.35 -13.95 1.28
N THR A 215 -17.55 -14.18 0.74
CA THR A 215 -18.37 -15.36 1.03
C THR A 215 -18.70 -16.08 -0.27
N LEU A 216 -18.22 -17.31 -0.43
CA LEU A 216 -18.46 -18.14 -1.62
C LEU A 216 -18.12 -17.44 -2.95
N GLY A 217 -17.05 -16.64 -2.97
CA GLY A 217 -16.61 -15.90 -4.16
C GLY A 217 -17.38 -14.60 -4.41
N VAL A 218 -18.30 -14.22 -3.51
CA VAL A 218 -18.94 -12.90 -3.53
C VAL A 218 -18.21 -11.99 -2.57
N ASP A 219 -17.61 -10.94 -3.13
CA ASP A 219 -16.87 -9.92 -2.38
C ASP A 219 -17.83 -8.82 -1.90
N GLU A 220 -17.85 -8.60 -0.60
CA GLU A 220 -18.52 -7.47 0.03
C GLU A 220 -17.53 -6.30 0.08
N ILE A 221 -17.75 -5.29 -0.76
CA ILE A 221 -16.88 -4.11 -0.82
C ILE A 221 -17.34 -3.07 0.22
N PRO A 222 -16.42 -2.47 0.99
CA PRO A 222 -16.75 -1.41 1.96
C PRO A 222 -17.51 -0.24 1.33
N ASP A 223 -18.44 0.34 2.07
CA ASP A 223 -19.26 1.47 1.61
C ASP A 223 -18.42 2.69 1.25
N GLU A 224 -17.32 2.91 1.98
CA GLU A 224 -16.37 3.99 1.75
C GLU A 224 -15.79 3.94 0.33
N CYS A 225 -15.60 2.74 -0.22
CA CYS A 225 -15.13 2.57 -1.59
C CYS A 225 -16.19 2.96 -2.63
N ARG A 226 -17.47 2.75 -2.29
CA ARG A 226 -18.60 3.06 -3.17
C ARG A 226 -18.85 4.57 -3.25
N TRP A 227 -18.49 5.32 -2.20
CA TRP A 227 -18.55 6.79 -2.19
C TRP A 227 -17.63 7.46 -3.23
N PHE A 228 -16.54 6.81 -3.65
CA PHE A 228 -15.61 7.41 -4.61
C PHE A 228 -16.26 7.82 -5.93
N ASN A 229 -17.23 7.04 -6.42
CA ASN A 229 -17.93 7.29 -7.69
C ASN A 229 -19.46 7.20 -7.56
N GLY A 230 -19.99 7.16 -6.34
CA GLY A 230 -21.42 7.01 -6.09
C GLY A 230 -22.01 5.68 -6.54
N ASN A 231 -21.25 4.59 -6.40
CA ASN A 231 -21.72 3.25 -6.75
C ASN A 231 -22.84 2.80 -5.81
N ASP A 232 -23.78 2.01 -6.31
CA ASP A 232 -24.89 1.41 -5.55
C ASP A 232 -25.73 2.43 -4.77
N GLY A 233 -26.02 3.58 -5.40
CA GLY A 233 -26.87 4.62 -4.82
C GLY A 233 -26.22 5.43 -3.70
N ARG A 234 -24.92 5.26 -3.47
CA ARG A 234 -24.16 6.05 -2.50
C ARG A 234 -23.85 7.46 -3.04
N PRO A 235 -23.67 8.48 -2.19
CA PRO A 235 -23.25 9.81 -2.65
C PRO A 235 -21.89 9.78 -3.35
N ALA A 236 -21.76 10.51 -4.46
CA ALA A 236 -20.55 10.57 -5.28
C ALA A 236 -19.60 11.67 -4.78
N VAL A 237 -18.98 11.47 -3.61
CA VAL A 237 -18.13 12.48 -2.96
C VAL A 237 -16.72 12.62 -3.56
N GLY A 238 -16.46 11.88 -4.64
CA GLY A 238 -15.17 11.87 -5.34
C GLY A 238 -14.11 10.97 -4.68
N PRO A 239 -13.01 10.69 -5.41
CA PRO A 239 -11.94 9.84 -4.92
C PRO A 239 -11.12 10.57 -3.86
N PHE A 240 -11.39 10.34 -2.57
CA PHE A 240 -10.66 10.99 -1.48
C PHE A 240 -9.46 10.15 -1.01
N VAL A 241 -8.42 10.81 -0.49
CA VAL A 241 -7.38 10.12 0.27
C VAL A 241 -7.93 9.78 1.65
N GLY A 242 -7.95 8.49 1.99
CA GLY A 242 -8.39 8.00 3.29
C GLY A 242 -7.23 7.88 4.28
N ALA A 243 -7.49 7.91 5.58
CA ALA A 243 -6.47 7.70 6.61
C ALA A 243 -6.99 6.98 7.86
N VAL A 244 -6.12 6.20 8.51
CA VAL A 244 -6.42 5.56 9.80
C VAL A 244 -5.17 5.52 10.69
N ALA A 245 -5.38 5.77 11.98
CA ALA A 245 -4.34 5.62 12.98
C ALA A 245 -4.10 4.15 13.34
N LYS A 246 -2.83 3.77 13.41
CA LYS A 246 -2.32 2.45 13.86
C LYS A 246 -1.44 2.57 15.10
N ALA A 247 -1.43 3.74 15.73
CA ALA A 247 -0.42 4.08 16.74
C ALA A 247 -0.48 3.23 18.02
N ASN A 248 -1.68 2.78 18.40
CA ASN A 248 -1.93 2.08 19.67
C ASN A 248 -2.08 0.56 19.48
N ASP A 249 -1.51 0.00 18.42
CA ASP A 249 -1.50 -1.45 18.23
C ASP A 249 -0.71 -2.13 19.37
N THR A 250 -1.32 -3.17 19.95
CA THR A 250 -0.76 -3.85 21.12
C THR A 250 0.48 -4.67 20.80
N TYR A 251 0.67 -5.11 19.55
CA TYR A 251 1.82 -5.91 19.13
C TYR A 251 3.04 -5.05 18.78
N ALA A 252 2.79 -3.83 18.28
CA ALA A 252 3.83 -2.92 17.83
C ALA A 252 3.33 -1.46 17.91
N PRO A 253 3.40 -0.81 19.09
CA PRO A 253 2.93 0.55 19.25
C PRO A 253 3.96 1.52 18.67
N TYR A 254 3.64 2.07 17.49
CA TYR A 254 4.41 3.12 16.83
C TYR A 254 3.62 4.42 16.91
N GLU A 255 4.03 5.35 17.77
CA GLU A 255 3.36 6.66 17.85
C GLU A 255 3.33 7.30 16.45
N ASN A 256 2.22 7.94 16.09
CA ASN A 256 2.03 8.57 14.77
C ASN A 256 2.02 7.60 13.57
N ALA A 257 1.93 6.29 13.79
CA ALA A 257 1.68 5.34 12.71
C ALA A 257 0.30 5.60 12.09
N LEU A 258 0.32 5.91 10.79
CA LEU A 258 -0.86 6.17 9.99
C LEU A 258 -0.76 5.36 8.70
N TRP A 259 -1.89 4.81 8.26
CA TRP A 259 -2.04 4.22 6.93
C TRP A 259 -3.00 5.07 6.11
N PHE A 260 -2.75 5.11 4.81
CA PHE A 260 -3.46 5.98 3.89
C PHE A 260 -3.91 5.25 2.63
N SER A 261 -5.10 5.61 2.16
CA SER A 261 -5.76 5.02 1.00
C SER A 261 -5.66 5.98 -0.17
N PHE A 262 -5.04 5.57 -1.26
CA PHE A 262 -4.90 6.39 -2.46
C PHE A 262 -5.68 5.75 -3.62
N PRO A 263 -6.99 6.06 -3.77
CA PRO A 263 -7.79 5.53 -4.86
C PRO A 263 -7.35 6.10 -6.20
N HIS A 264 -7.31 5.28 -7.24
CA HIS A 264 -7.33 5.76 -8.62
C HIS A 264 -8.60 5.26 -9.33
N THR A 265 -8.63 5.38 -10.66
CA THR A 265 -9.76 4.93 -11.49
C THR A 265 -10.09 3.46 -11.27
N CYS A 266 -11.37 3.11 -11.44
CA CYS A 266 -11.89 1.75 -11.25
C CYS A 266 -11.52 1.11 -9.90
N PRO A 267 -11.75 1.75 -8.76
CA PRO A 267 -11.30 1.23 -7.46
C PRO A 267 -12.00 -0.07 -7.04
N LEU A 268 -13.07 -0.48 -7.73
CA LEU A 268 -13.77 -1.75 -7.50
C LEU A 268 -13.20 -2.93 -8.29
N GLN A 269 -12.34 -2.68 -9.28
CA GLN A 269 -11.83 -3.70 -10.21
C GLN A 269 -10.33 -3.96 -9.97
N PRO A 270 -9.89 -5.23 -9.92
CA PRO A 270 -8.47 -5.53 -9.82
C PRO A 270 -7.72 -5.03 -11.06
N TRP A 271 -6.41 -4.80 -10.97
CA TRP A 271 -5.61 -4.24 -12.07
C TRP A 271 -5.83 -4.97 -13.41
N THR A 272 -5.98 -6.29 -13.39
CA THR A 272 -6.19 -7.12 -14.60
C THR A 272 -7.55 -6.91 -15.26
N ALA A 273 -8.53 -6.33 -14.55
CA ALA A 273 -9.88 -6.07 -15.04
C ALA A 273 -10.16 -4.58 -15.27
N LYS A 274 -9.19 -3.68 -15.05
CA LYS A 274 -9.37 -2.25 -15.30
C LYS A 274 -9.30 -1.93 -16.80
N THR A 275 -10.46 -1.86 -17.45
CA THR A 275 -10.54 -1.49 -18.88
C THR A 275 -10.44 0.03 -19.09
N PRO A 276 -10.04 0.50 -20.29
CA PRO A 276 -10.07 1.93 -20.62
C PRO A 276 -11.45 2.58 -20.41
N GLU A 277 -12.53 1.86 -20.72
CA GLU A 277 -13.90 2.33 -20.57
C GLU A 277 -14.24 2.55 -19.10
N CYS A 278 -13.89 1.60 -18.24
CA CYS A 278 -14.06 1.76 -16.80
C CYS A 278 -13.23 2.95 -16.28
N ARG A 279 -11.98 3.09 -16.76
CA ARG A 279 -11.11 4.17 -16.28
C ARG A 279 -11.68 5.54 -16.66
N ALA A 280 -12.22 5.67 -17.86
CA ALA A 280 -12.87 6.88 -18.34
C ALA A 280 -14.19 7.18 -17.60
N ALA A 281 -14.90 6.15 -17.13
CA ALA A 281 -16.17 6.30 -16.43
C ALA A 281 -16.04 6.64 -14.93
N THR A 282 -14.82 6.70 -14.37
CA THR A 282 -14.59 7.00 -12.95
C THR A 282 -13.80 8.28 -12.76
N ARG A 283 -14.09 9.02 -11.69
CA ARG A 283 -13.27 10.16 -11.28
C ARG A 283 -11.88 9.67 -10.90
N ARG A 284 -10.87 10.48 -11.19
CA ARG A 284 -9.46 10.11 -11.00
C ARG A 284 -8.95 10.62 -9.66
N GLY A 285 -8.28 9.77 -8.89
CA GLY A 285 -7.50 10.25 -7.74
C GLY A 285 -6.11 10.75 -8.17
N LEU A 286 -5.30 9.87 -8.77
CA LEU A 286 -4.00 10.24 -9.34
C LEU A 286 -4.12 11.17 -10.56
N CYS A 287 -3.42 12.31 -10.50
CA CYS A 287 -3.20 13.24 -11.61
C CYS A 287 -2.22 12.67 -12.64
N ASP A 288 -2.31 13.18 -13.88
CA ASP A 288 -1.28 12.91 -14.88
C ASP A 288 0.10 13.41 -14.42
N ALA A 289 1.15 12.75 -14.91
CA ALA A 289 2.51 13.12 -14.57
C ALA A 289 2.77 14.60 -14.92
N GLY A 290 3.22 15.37 -13.93
CA GLY A 290 3.52 16.78 -14.14
C GLY A 290 2.34 17.73 -13.91
N VAL A 291 1.17 17.22 -13.49
CA VAL A 291 -0.03 18.02 -13.23
C VAL A 291 -0.27 18.17 -11.73
N LEU A 292 -0.66 19.38 -11.30
CA LEU A 292 -1.08 19.68 -9.92
C LEU A 292 -2.48 19.13 -9.64
N PRO A 293 -2.72 18.55 -8.44
CA PRO A 293 -4.07 18.23 -8.00
C PRO A 293 -4.86 19.50 -7.69
N ASP A 294 -6.16 19.44 -7.92
CA ASP A 294 -7.11 20.53 -7.65
C ASP A 294 -8.37 20.05 -6.89
N GLY A 295 -8.45 18.76 -6.56
CA GLY A 295 -9.60 18.16 -5.86
C GLY A 295 -10.81 17.91 -6.75
N VAL A 296 -10.78 18.34 -8.02
CA VAL A 296 -11.89 18.23 -8.96
C VAL A 296 -11.56 17.20 -10.04
N HIS A 297 -10.51 17.46 -10.81
CA HIS A 297 -10.05 16.59 -11.90
C HIS A 297 -9.20 15.44 -11.36
N CYS A 298 -8.40 15.74 -10.34
CA CYS A 298 -7.59 14.77 -9.62
C CYS A 298 -7.23 15.28 -8.22
N VAL A 299 -6.96 14.34 -7.32
CA VAL A 299 -6.85 14.56 -5.88
C VAL A 299 -5.42 14.53 -5.38
N TYR A 300 -4.54 13.79 -6.06
CA TYR A 300 -3.15 13.74 -5.68
C TYR A 300 -2.21 13.53 -6.86
N THR A 301 -0.97 13.94 -6.68
CA THR A 301 0.16 13.58 -7.54
C THR A 301 1.34 13.16 -6.67
N HIS A 302 2.31 12.47 -7.28
CA HIS A 302 3.43 11.92 -6.52
C HIS A 302 4.77 12.08 -7.24
N ARG A 303 5.82 11.92 -6.44
CA ARG A 303 7.19 11.69 -6.88
C ARG A 303 7.81 10.69 -5.92
N ILE A 304 8.38 9.61 -6.45
CA ILE A 304 9.24 8.73 -5.66
C ILE A 304 10.58 9.46 -5.46
N LEU A 305 10.95 9.73 -4.21
CA LEU A 305 12.21 10.40 -3.85
C LEU A 305 13.41 9.44 -3.97
N GLY A 306 13.16 8.15 -3.72
CA GLY A 306 14.15 7.09 -3.77
C GLY A 306 13.70 5.91 -2.92
N PHE A 307 14.64 5.04 -2.57
CA PHE A 307 14.37 3.85 -1.77
C PHE A 307 15.59 3.48 -0.93
N ILE A 308 15.38 2.63 0.08
CA ILE A 308 16.46 2.02 0.87
C ILE A 308 16.22 0.51 1.00
N PRO A 309 17.24 -0.33 0.84
CA PRO A 309 17.16 -1.74 1.21
C PRO A 309 16.86 -1.90 2.69
N LEU A 310 15.87 -2.73 3.03
CA LEU A 310 15.50 -3.01 4.42
C LEU A 310 16.66 -3.67 5.19
N ASP A 311 17.55 -4.37 4.48
CA ASP A 311 18.76 -4.97 5.04
C ASP A 311 19.74 -3.92 5.60
N ASP A 312 19.81 -2.73 4.99
CA ASP A 312 20.65 -1.62 5.47
C ASP A 312 20.04 -0.96 6.71
N VAL A 313 18.71 -0.85 6.74
CA VAL A 313 17.97 -0.27 7.88
C VAL A 313 18.14 -1.16 9.10
N THR A 314 17.96 -2.47 8.94
CA THR A 314 18.06 -3.46 10.04
C THR A 314 19.50 -3.80 10.41
N GLY A 315 20.48 -3.40 9.58
CA GLY A 315 21.91 -3.58 9.82
C GLY A 315 22.47 -4.93 9.37
N ILE A 316 21.70 -5.74 8.63
CA ILE A 316 22.15 -7.05 8.11
C ILE A 316 23.42 -6.88 7.26
N THR A 317 23.46 -5.85 6.42
CA THR A 317 24.60 -5.55 5.53
C THR A 317 25.84 -5.04 6.27
N THR A 318 25.78 -4.88 7.60
CA THR A 318 26.94 -4.55 8.45
C THR A 318 27.45 -5.76 9.25
N LEU A 319 26.70 -6.86 9.29
CA LEU A 319 27.11 -8.08 9.96
C LEU A 319 28.11 -8.84 9.10
N ILE A 320 29.17 -9.38 9.72
CA ILE A 320 30.19 -10.16 9.02
C ILE A 320 29.76 -11.60 8.87
N ASN A 321 29.82 -12.11 7.64
CA ASN A 321 29.68 -13.52 7.33
C ASN A 321 30.98 -14.23 7.68
N ASN A 322 30.94 -15.13 8.67
CA ASN A 322 32.12 -15.87 9.14
C ASN A 322 32.75 -16.76 8.05
N ALA A 323 32.00 -17.20 7.06
CA ALA A 323 32.52 -18.06 5.98
C ALA A 323 33.30 -17.25 4.93
N THR A 324 32.85 -16.05 4.59
CA THR A 324 33.45 -15.21 3.55
C THR A 324 34.36 -14.11 4.10
N GLN A 325 34.26 -13.81 5.40
CA GLN A 325 34.88 -12.66 6.06
C GLN A 325 34.48 -11.31 5.43
N GLN A 326 33.33 -11.29 4.74
CA GLN A 326 32.73 -10.10 4.14
C GLN A 326 31.37 -9.81 4.79
N PRO A 327 30.83 -8.59 4.70
CA PRO A 327 29.48 -8.32 5.13
C PRO A 327 28.46 -9.19 4.38
N TYR A 328 27.34 -9.56 5.02
CA TYR A 328 26.25 -10.26 4.33
C TYR A 328 25.69 -9.39 3.19
N GLY A 329 25.44 -10.00 2.03
CA GLY A 329 24.89 -9.29 0.88
C GLY A 329 23.40 -8.98 1.01
N ASN A 330 22.63 -9.81 1.75
CA ASN A 330 21.20 -9.62 1.96
C ASN A 330 20.62 -10.53 3.06
N PHE A 331 19.35 -10.31 3.41
CA PHE A 331 18.59 -11.15 4.36
C PHE A 331 18.58 -12.64 4.00
N SER A 332 18.45 -13.00 2.73
CA SER A 332 18.38 -14.42 2.33
C SER A 332 19.69 -15.15 2.59
N GLU A 333 20.83 -14.51 2.37
CA GLU A 333 22.15 -15.05 2.73
C GLU A 333 22.29 -15.20 4.26
N PHE A 334 22.01 -14.14 5.01
CA PHE A 334 22.04 -14.13 6.47
C PHE A 334 21.17 -15.24 7.08
N CYS A 335 19.93 -15.39 6.58
CA CYS A 335 18.99 -16.38 7.08
C CYS A 335 19.39 -17.83 6.74
N ARG A 336 19.91 -18.10 5.54
CA ARG A 336 20.33 -19.46 5.14
C ARG A 336 21.48 -19.99 5.98
N LEU A 337 22.29 -19.09 6.54
CA LEU A 337 23.38 -19.41 7.47
C LEU A 337 22.92 -19.45 8.95
N GLY A 338 21.61 -19.51 9.20
CA GLY A 338 21.02 -19.65 10.52
C GLY A 338 20.69 -18.32 11.22
N GLY A 339 20.93 -17.19 10.56
CA GLY A 339 20.55 -15.87 11.03
C GLY A 339 19.04 -15.73 11.22
N VAL A 340 18.63 -15.00 12.26
CA VAL A 340 17.23 -14.66 12.52
C VAL A 340 17.11 -13.16 12.57
N GLU A 341 16.28 -12.60 11.68
CA GLU A 341 16.02 -11.17 11.68
C GLU A 341 15.12 -10.79 12.86
N PHE A 342 13.93 -11.38 12.93
CA PHE A 342 12.98 -11.16 14.00
C PHE A 342 12.15 -12.42 14.24
N SER A 343 11.99 -12.81 15.50
CA SER A 343 11.14 -13.91 15.92
C SER A 343 10.45 -13.53 17.22
N ALA A 344 9.13 -13.45 17.19
CA ALA A 344 8.31 -13.15 18.35
C ALA A 344 7.02 -13.97 18.35
N ILE A 345 6.57 -14.35 19.54
CA ILE A 345 5.24 -14.96 19.76
C ILE A 345 4.26 -13.88 20.22
N THR A 346 2.98 -14.16 20.02
CA THR A 346 1.90 -13.31 20.51
C THR A 346 1.49 -13.74 21.91
N GLU A 347 1.49 -12.81 22.86
CA GLU A 347 1.04 -13.00 24.23
C GLU A 347 -0.01 -11.94 24.60
N PRO A 348 -0.77 -12.13 25.70
CA PRO A 348 -1.58 -11.05 26.26
C PRO A 348 -0.70 -9.81 26.52
N GLY A 349 -0.98 -8.71 25.81
CA GLY A 349 -0.20 -7.47 25.92
C GLY A 349 0.81 -7.23 24.80
N GLY A 350 0.94 -8.12 23.81
CA GLY A 350 1.67 -7.81 22.58
C GLY A 350 2.63 -8.89 22.10
N PHE A 351 3.65 -8.48 21.33
CA PHE A 351 4.74 -9.37 20.92
C PHE A 351 5.73 -9.62 22.05
N PHE A 352 6.03 -10.89 22.30
CA PHE A 352 7.12 -11.33 23.13
C PHE A 352 8.31 -11.72 22.26
N PHE A 353 9.40 -10.96 22.34
CA PHE A 353 10.62 -11.18 21.55
C PHE A 353 11.34 -12.45 22.00
N LEU A 354 11.55 -13.39 21.09
CA LEU A 354 12.29 -14.63 21.36
C LEU A 354 13.77 -14.48 21.02
N ARG A 355 14.04 -14.03 19.79
CA ARG A 355 15.40 -13.88 19.24
C ARG A 355 15.36 -13.07 17.94
N GLY A 356 16.50 -12.52 17.56
CA GLY A 356 16.64 -11.77 16.33
C GLY A 356 17.77 -10.75 16.40
N LEU A 357 17.78 -9.82 15.46
CA LEU A 357 18.70 -8.69 15.46
C LEU A 357 18.42 -7.75 16.64
N PRO A 358 19.46 -7.10 17.21
CA PRO A 358 19.28 -6.06 18.22
C PRO A 358 18.32 -4.95 17.78
N PHE A 359 18.29 -4.66 16.47
CA PHE A 359 17.35 -3.69 15.87
C PHE A 359 15.89 -3.96 16.27
N TRP A 360 15.48 -5.22 16.44
CA TRP A 360 14.09 -5.61 16.73
C TRP A 360 13.80 -5.93 18.22
N GLN A 361 14.76 -5.73 19.13
CA GLN A 361 14.55 -5.96 20.57
C GLN A 361 13.58 -4.94 21.19
N HIS A 362 12.75 -5.36 22.14
CA HIS A 362 11.68 -4.53 22.72
C HIS A 362 10.63 -4.10 21.67
N PRO A 363 9.86 -5.05 21.11
CA PRO A 363 8.91 -4.78 20.03
C PRO A 363 7.69 -3.96 20.48
N VAL A 364 7.34 -4.01 21.76
CA VAL A 364 6.21 -3.29 22.36
C VAL A 364 6.62 -1.97 23.04
N ASP A 365 7.91 -1.61 22.99
CA ASP A 365 8.43 -0.37 23.57
C ASP A 365 8.33 0.77 22.56
N VAL A 366 7.56 1.81 22.91
CA VAL A 366 7.29 2.97 22.05
C VAL A 366 8.57 3.73 21.71
N ASP A 367 9.50 3.90 22.66
CA ASP A 367 10.76 4.60 22.41
C ASP A 367 11.69 3.77 21.53
N ALA A 368 11.69 2.45 21.68
CA ALA A 368 12.42 1.55 20.78
C ALA A 368 11.87 1.62 19.35
N ASN A 369 10.55 1.66 19.21
CA ASN A 369 9.87 1.84 17.93
C ASN A 369 10.18 3.22 17.30
N ALA A 370 10.18 4.30 18.10
CA ALA A 370 10.59 5.62 17.64
C ALA A 370 12.06 5.64 17.16
N ARG A 371 12.98 4.97 17.87
CA ARG A 371 14.38 4.83 17.44
C ARG A 371 14.53 4.06 16.12
N ARG A 372 13.67 3.07 15.84
CA ARG A 372 13.66 2.36 14.55
C ARG A 372 13.26 3.27 13.39
N VAL A 373 12.25 4.11 13.60
CA VAL A 373 11.83 5.10 12.59
C VAL A 373 12.93 6.12 12.37
N GLN A 374 13.57 6.61 13.44
CA GLN A 374 14.70 7.52 13.30
C GLN A 374 15.86 6.87 12.53
N ARG A 375 16.15 5.59 12.81
CA ARG A 375 17.16 4.82 12.05
C ARG A 375 16.81 4.72 10.56
N LEU A 376 15.54 4.52 10.20
CA LEU A 376 15.09 4.53 8.80
C LEU A 376 15.38 5.89 8.14
N ILE A 377 15.01 6.99 8.79
CA ILE A 377 15.22 8.36 8.30
C ILE A 377 16.72 8.63 8.13
N ASP A 378 17.52 8.34 9.16
CA ASP A 378 18.96 8.59 9.17
C ASP A 378 19.67 7.78 8.09
N ALA A 379 19.33 6.50 7.94
CA ALA A 379 19.95 5.64 6.94
C ALA A 379 19.63 6.12 5.51
N TYR A 380 18.40 6.54 5.24
CA TYR A 380 18.04 7.07 3.92
C TYR A 380 18.71 8.43 3.63
N ASN A 381 18.75 9.33 4.61
CA ASN A 381 19.43 10.62 4.44
C ASN A 381 20.96 10.46 4.33
N ALA A 382 21.55 9.47 5.01
CA ALA A 382 22.95 9.11 4.83
C ALA A 382 23.23 8.56 3.43
N LEU A 383 22.28 7.86 2.80
CA LEU A 383 22.40 7.37 1.43
C LEU A 383 22.28 8.48 0.37
N THR A 384 21.58 9.59 0.67
CA THR A 384 21.18 10.62 -0.31
C THR A 384 21.82 11.98 -0.07
N GLY A 385 22.53 12.16 1.05
CA GLY A 385 23.17 13.43 1.42
C GLY A 385 24.47 13.72 0.68
N PRO A 386 25.07 14.90 0.90
CA PRO A 386 26.33 15.33 0.25
C PRO A 386 27.52 14.41 0.55
N ASN A 387 27.48 13.69 1.68
CA ASN A 387 28.47 12.69 2.08
C ASN A 387 27.85 11.28 2.02
N ALA A 388 27.24 10.97 0.88
CA ALA A 388 26.45 9.75 0.69
C ALA A 388 27.25 8.48 1.04
N THR A 389 26.69 7.64 1.90
CA THR A 389 27.28 6.33 2.24
C THR A 389 27.03 5.32 1.11
N GLU A 390 28.00 4.44 0.89
CA GLU A 390 27.82 3.27 0.03
C GLU A 390 26.78 2.32 0.63
N SER A 391 25.93 1.74 -0.22
CA SER A 391 25.02 0.64 0.13
C SER A 391 25.27 -0.51 -0.84
N PRO A 392 25.51 -1.74 -0.37
CA PRO A 392 25.62 -2.91 -1.24
C PRO A 392 24.35 -3.17 -2.07
N GLY A 393 23.19 -2.73 -1.57
CA GLY A 393 21.90 -2.92 -2.22
C GLY A 393 21.48 -1.79 -3.16
N VAL A 394 22.30 -0.75 -3.35
CA VAL A 394 21.97 0.41 -4.20
C VAL A 394 23.13 0.75 -5.13
N HIS A 395 22.89 0.61 -6.43
CA HIS A 395 23.89 0.99 -7.44
C HIS A 395 24.16 2.51 -7.42
N PRO A 396 25.43 2.97 -7.49
CA PRO A 396 25.77 4.40 -7.42
C PRO A 396 24.97 5.29 -8.37
N ARG A 397 24.82 4.88 -9.64
CA ARG A 397 24.00 5.63 -10.63
C ARG A 397 22.54 5.83 -10.21
N MET A 398 21.96 4.92 -9.44
CA MET A 398 20.60 5.06 -8.92
C MET A 398 20.60 5.97 -7.70
N ARG A 399 21.58 5.81 -6.80
CA ARG A 399 21.78 6.67 -5.63
C ARG A 399 21.87 8.15 -6.02
N ASP A 400 22.62 8.47 -7.07
CA ASP A 400 22.83 9.84 -7.55
C ASP A 400 21.53 10.51 -8.05
N LYS A 401 20.47 9.72 -8.29
CA LYS A 401 19.15 10.21 -8.68
C LYS A 401 18.17 10.35 -7.52
N MET A 402 18.50 9.80 -6.35
CA MET A 402 17.69 9.91 -5.16
C MET A 402 17.75 11.31 -4.55
N ARG A 403 16.72 11.67 -3.80
CA ARG A 403 16.60 12.97 -3.16
C ARG A 403 16.47 12.80 -1.64
N PRO A 404 17.17 13.61 -0.83
CA PRO A 404 17.03 13.53 0.61
C PRO A 404 15.60 13.89 1.05
N LEU A 405 15.22 13.41 2.23
CA LEU A 405 13.99 13.85 2.86
C LEU A 405 14.11 15.34 3.23
N PRO A 406 13.06 16.16 3.01
CA PRO A 406 13.06 17.51 3.52
C PRO A 406 13.14 17.49 5.05
N THR A 407 13.72 18.51 5.67
CA THR A 407 13.57 18.64 7.12
C THR A 407 12.09 18.85 7.48
N LEU A 408 11.68 18.42 8.67
CA LEU A 408 10.30 18.63 9.14
C LEU A 408 9.92 20.12 9.15
N ARG A 409 10.89 21.00 9.43
CA ARG A 409 10.70 22.45 9.38
C ARG A 409 10.43 22.94 7.97
N GLU A 410 11.26 22.58 6.99
CA GLU A 410 11.06 22.94 5.58
C GLU A 410 9.73 22.39 5.05
N LEU A 411 9.38 21.16 5.42
CA LEU A 411 8.12 20.54 5.00
C LEU A 411 6.92 21.31 5.58
N ARG A 412 6.95 21.65 6.88
CA ARG A 412 5.91 22.46 7.55
C ARG A 412 5.80 23.85 6.94
N GLU A 413 6.91 24.53 6.72
CA GLU A 413 6.96 25.88 6.12
C GLU A 413 6.47 25.88 4.67
N SER A 414 6.61 24.75 3.95
CA SER A 414 6.09 24.61 2.58
C SER A 414 4.59 24.34 2.49
N ASN A 415 3.94 24.07 3.62
CA ASN A 415 2.53 23.69 3.69
C ASN A 415 1.63 24.84 4.19
N PRO A 416 0.35 24.85 3.77
CA PRO A 416 -0.61 25.83 4.27
C PRO A 416 -0.83 25.65 5.79
N PRO A 417 -1.05 26.76 6.53
CA PRO A 417 -1.54 26.69 7.90
C PRO A 417 -2.80 25.84 8.02
N CYS A 418 -2.91 25.06 9.09
CA CYS A 418 -3.99 24.11 9.29
C CYS A 418 -5.40 24.71 9.26
N TYR A 419 -5.57 25.97 9.69
CA TYR A 419 -6.88 26.61 9.67
C TYR A 419 -7.44 26.83 8.27
N LEU A 420 -6.61 26.78 7.22
CA LEU A 420 -7.07 26.89 5.83
C LEU A 420 -7.74 25.62 5.31
N ASN A 421 -7.45 24.46 5.91
CA ASN A 421 -7.89 23.15 5.42
C ASN A 421 -8.69 22.35 6.47
N VAL A 422 -8.59 22.71 7.76
CA VAL A 422 -9.29 22.04 8.86
C VAL A 422 -10.18 23.02 9.60
N GLN A 423 -11.49 22.80 9.51
CA GLN A 423 -12.51 23.65 10.15
C GLN A 423 -12.26 23.87 11.64
N ARG A 424 -11.97 22.81 12.39
CA ARG A 424 -11.69 22.90 13.85
C ARG A 424 -10.46 23.75 14.17
N CYS A 425 -9.50 23.85 13.25
CA CYS A 425 -8.32 24.70 13.43
C CYS A 425 -8.63 26.20 13.23
N ALA A 426 -9.74 26.53 12.57
CA ALA A 426 -10.17 27.92 12.40
C ALA A 426 -10.63 28.57 13.72
N THR A 427 -11.08 27.77 14.69
CA THR A 427 -11.60 28.25 15.98
C THR A 427 -10.74 27.80 17.17
N ALA A 428 -9.65 27.06 16.94
CA ALA A 428 -8.78 26.55 17.99
C ALA A 428 -8.12 27.68 18.82
N PRO A 429 -8.28 27.72 20.16
CA PRO A 429 -7.77 28.81 21.01
C PRO A 429 -6.26 29.03 20.93
N HIS A 430 -5.50 27.95 20.74
CA HIS A 430 -4.04 27.99 20.60
C HIS A 430 -3.59 27.72 19.15
N GLY A 431 -4.53 27.62 18.21
CA GLY A 431 -4.25 27.27 16.83
C GLY A 431 -3.93 25.79 16.64
N CYS A 432 -3.39 25.47 15.48
CA CYS A 432 -3.00 24.12 15.08
C CYS A 432 -1.59 24.10 14.49
N ARG A 433 -0.98 22.93 14.45
CA ARG A 433 0.32 22.71 13.81
C ARG A 433 0.34 21.43 12.99
N ARG A 434 1.19 21.39 11.97
CA ARG A 434 1.51 20.17 11.20
C ARG A 434 2.63 19.40 11.86
N GLU A 435 2.43 18.10 12.03
CA GLU A 435 3.38 17.18 12.67
C GLU A 435 3.84 16.07 11.73
N THR A 436 5.03 15.51 12.02
CA THR A 436 5.67 14.40 11.31
C THR A 436 5.83 14.61 9.80
N TYR A 437 6.31 13.58 9.10
CA TYR A 437 6.41 13.59 7.64
C TYR A 437 5.04 13.46 6.94
N ALA A 438 4.02 12.95 7.63
CA ALA A 438 2.65 12.89 7.14
C ALA A 438 1.93 14.25 7.21
N GLN A 439 2.48 15.22 7.94
CA GLN A 439 1.99 16.62 7.99
C GLN A 439 0.55 16.78 8.48
N ILE A 440 0.09 15.87 9.34
CA ILE A 440 -1.26 15.92 9.91
C ILE A 440 -1.41 17.15 10.79
N CYS A 441 -2.55 17.82 10.64
CA CYS A 441 -2.94 18.94 11.48
C CYS A 441 -3.40 18.48 12.87
N ARG A 442 -2.74 18.98 13.91
CA ARG A 442 -3.13 18.76 15.31
C ARG A 442 -3.49 20.06 15.99
N VAL A 443 -4.59 20.03 16.74
CA VAL A 443 -5.01 21.13 17.61
C VAL A 443 -4.01 21.27 18.76
N CYS A 444 -3.49 22.48 18.96
CA CYS A 444 -2.57 22.74 20.05
C CYS A 444 -3.32 22.89 21.37
N SER A 445 -2.87 22.19 22.40
CA SER A 445 -3.39 22.31 23.78
C SER A 445 -2.88 23.56 24.50
N ALA A 446 -1.78 24.16 24.01
CA ALA A 446 -1.11 25.32 24.57
C ALA A 446 -0.41 26.12 23.45
N PRO A 447 -0.03 27.39 23.67
CA PRO A 447 0.74 28.16 22.68
C PRO A 447 2.18 27.62 22.61
N LEU A 448 2.41 26.67 21.70
CA LEU A 448 3.71 26.04 21.44
C LEU A 448 4.31 26.51 20.11
N ASP A 449 5.59 26.23 19.91
CA ASP A 449 6.24 26.48 18.63
C ASP A 449 5.52 25.74 17.47
N GLY A 450 5.36 26.44 16.36
CA GLY A 450 4.63 25.98 15.18
C GLY A 450 3.10 25.98 15.28
N CYS A 451 2.51 26.37 16.42
CA CYS A 451 1.05 26.50 16.56
C CYS A 451 0.56 27.82 15.96
N VAL A 452 -0.19 27.73 14.86
CA VAL A 452 -0.69 28.89 14.11
C VAL A 452 -2.19 29.06 14.34
N LYS A 453 -2.58 30.23 14.87
CA LYS A 453 -3.99 30.62 15.02
C LYS A 453 -4.53 31.18 13.71
N ALA A 454 -5.81 30.94 13.45
CA ALA A 454 -6.52 31.67 12.41
C ALA A 454 -6.59 33.17 12.74
N PRO A 455 -6.44 34.06 11.75
CA PRO A 455 -6.78 35.46 11.91
C PRO A 455 -8.23 35.63 12.39
N VAL A 456 -8.50 36.63 13.23
CA VAL A 456 -9.86 36.87 13.77
C VAL A 456 -10.92 37.11 12.69
N THR A 457 -10.49 37.54 11.50
CA THR A 457 -11.32 37.77 10.32
C THR A 457 -11.57 36.52 9.48
N PHE A 458 -10.78 35.46 9.67
CA PHE A 458 -10.91 34.24 8.88
C PHE A 458 -12.14 33.44 9.32
N ARG A 459 -12.88 32.90 8.34
CA ARG A 459 -13.96 31.94 8.54
C ARG A 459 -13.71 30.78 7.60
N PHE A 460 -13.78 29.57 8.14
CA PHE A 460 -13.74 28.38 7.31
C PHE A 460 -15.03 28.33 6.47
N PRO A 461 -14.96 27.99 5.18
CA PRO A 461 -16.14 27.92 4.32
C PRO A 461 -17.08 26.80 4.76
N SER A 462 -18.38 26.99 4.51
CA SER A 462 -19.35 25.89 4.61
C SER A 462 -19.18 25.01 3.38
N LEU A 463 -19.06 23.71 3.58
CA LEU A 463 -18.91 22.71 2.52
C LEU A 463 -20.05 21.71 2.63
N HIS A 464 -20.69 21.36 1.51
CA HIS A 464 -21.78 20.39 1.49
C HIS A 464 -21.41 19.15 0.70
N GLU A 465 -22.05 18.04 1.04
CA GLU A 465 -21.84 16.74 0.39
C GLU A 465 -22.31 16.74 -1.09
N ASP A 466 -23.23 17.65 -1.41
CA ASP A 466 -23.94 17.73 -2.70
C ASP A 466 -23.45 18.85 -3.63
N ASP A 467 -22.31 19.53 -3.32
CA ASP A 467 -21.77 20.61 -4.15
C ASP A 467 -21.26 20.14 -5.54
N ALA A 468 -21.54 18.89 -5.92
CA ALA A 468 -21.26 18.31 -7.24
C ALA A 468 -22.20 18.87 -8.34
N ALA A 469 -21.97 20.11 -8.78
CA ALA A 469 -22.49 20.61 -10.04
C ALA A 469 -21.56 20.23 -11.21
N GLY A 470 -21.91 19.16 -11.94
CA GLY A 470 -21.16 18.75 -13.13
C GLY A 470 -21.75 17.58 -13.93
N GLY A 471 -22.94 17.78 -14.52
CA GLY A 471 -23.43 16.96 -15.65
C GLY A 471 -24.55 15.97 -15.31
N GLN A 472 -25.78 16.47 -15.17
CA GLN A 472 -26.98 15.64 -15.25
C GLN A 472 -27.13 15.08 -16.66
N GLY A 473 -27.02 13.76 -16.80
CA GLY A 473 -27.76 13.04 -17.84
C GLY A 473 -29.19 12.88 -17.36
N GLU A 474 -30.10 13.73 -17.82
CA GLU A 474 -31.55 13.58 -17.65
C GLU A 474 -32.01 12.21 -18.17
N THR A 475 -32.80 11.48 -17.35
CA THR A 475 -34.05 10.87 -17.81
C THR A 475 -35.05 10.77 -16.66
N SER A 476 -35.98 11.74 -16.64
CA SER A 476 -37.43 11.64 -16.39
C SER A 476 -38.01 10.71 -15.31
N ASN A 477 -38.68 11.38 -14.36
CA ASN A 477 -39.69 10.91 -13.38
C ASN A 477 -40.68 9.85 -13.85
N VAL A 478 -41.01 8.88 -12.97
CA VAL A 478 -42.40 8.45 -12.69
C VAL A 478 -42.54 8.04 -11.20
N SER A 479 -43.29 8.87 -10.48
CA SER A 479 -44.27 8.59 -9.39
C SER A 479 -43.96 7.62 -8.24
N ASP A 480 -43.81 8.21 -7.06
CA ASP A 480 -44.22 7.71 -5.72
C ASP A 480 -45.75 7.45 -5.66
N PRO A 481 -46.30 6.64 -4.70
CA PRO A 481 -46.03 6.79 -3.26
C PRO A 481 -46.06 5.51 -2.38
N ALA A 482 -45.39 5.57 -1.21
CA ALA A 482 -46.06 5.62 0.10
C ALA A 482 -45.14 5.17 1.26
N GLU A 483 -45.33 5.86 2.38
CA GLU A 483 -44.69 5.78 3.70
C GLU A 483 -44.49 4.38 4.30
N ALA A 484 -43.37 4.20 4.99
CA ALA A 484 -43.33 3.53 6.29
C ALA A 484 -42.13 4.07 7.10
N GLU A 485 -42.44 4.78 8.18
CA GLU A 485 -41.51 5.07 9.28
C GLU A 485 -41.02 3.74 9.89
N GLU A 486 -39.70 3.57 10.04
CA GLU A 486 -39.17 2.66 11.03
C GLU A 486 -37.93 3.27 11.71
N VAL A 487 -37.99 3.28 13.04
CA VAL A 487 -37.07 3.89 13.98
C VAL A 487 -35.76 3.09 14.01
N MET A 488 -34.64 3.72 13.66
CA MET A 488 -33.32 3.10 13.68
C MET A 488 -32.60 3.37 15.00
N GLU A 489 -32.49 2.36 15.86
CA GLU A 489 -31.64 2.36 17.06
C GLU A 489 -30.14 2.33 16.69
N PRO A 490 -29.23 2.85 17.55
CA PRO A 490 -27.82 3.02 17.21
C PRO A 490 -27.10 1.67 17.12
N SER A 491 -26.51 1.41 15.95
CA SER A 491 -25.65 0.25 15.72
C SER A 491 -24.37 0.33 16.54
N VAL A 492 -24.17 -0.68 17.37
CA VAL A 492 -22.98 -0.93 18.18
C VAL A 492 -21.78 -1.19 17.26
N VAL A 493 -20.73 -0.40 17.42
CA VAL A 493 -19.42 -0.59 16.78
C VAL A 493 -18.85 -1.95 17.22
N VAL A 494 -18.78 -2.91 16.30
CA VAL A 494 -18.06 -4.18 16.49
C VAL A 494 -16.58 -3.95 16.11
N PRO A 495 -15.61 -4.26 16.99
CA PRO A 495 -14.20 -4.12 16.64
C PRO A 495 -13.81 -5.11 15.55
N ILE A 496 -13.08 -4.61 14.55
CA ILE A 496 -12.49 -5.41 13.47
C ILE A 496 -11.50 -6.41 14.09
N ARG A 497 -11.83 -7.70 14.04
CA ARG A 497 -10.93 -8.79 14.46
C ARG A 497 -9.82 -8.97 13.43
N SER A 498 -8.61 -9.21 13.91
CA SER A 498 -7.47 -9.52 13.05
C SER A 498 -7.67 -10.87 12.35
N LEU A 499 -7.21 -10.98 11.10
CA LEU A 499 -7.18 -12.23 10.32
C LEU A 499 -6.37 -13.36 11.01
N ALA A 500 -5.54 -13.02 12.02
CA ALA A 500 -4.78 -14.00 12.81
C ALA A 500 -5.65 -14.83 13.77
N GLU A 501 -6.80 -14.32 14.21
CA GLU A 501 -7.70 -15.06 15.12
C GLU A 501 -8.49 -16.17 14.39
N ASP A 502 -8.74 -15.99 13.09
CA ASP A 502 -9.51 -16.95 12.29
C ASP A 502 -8.66 -18.16 11.87
N GLU A 503 -7.34 -18.01 11.73
CA GLU A 503 -6.41 -19.12 11.55
C GLU A 503 -6.16 -19.91 12.84
N ALA A 504 -6.10 -19.23 13.99
CA ALA A 504 -5.96 -19.89 15.30
C ALA A 504 -7.15 -20.80 15.62
N ARG A 505 -8.38 -20.40 15.26
CA ARG A 505 -9.58 -21.25 15.41
C ARG A 505 -9.62 -22.44 14.45
N ARG A 506 -9.09 -22.30 13.23
CA ARG A 506 -8.97 -23.43 12.28
C ARG A 506 -7.91 -24.45 12.72
N GLY A 507 -6.86 -24.01 13.42
CA GLY A 507 -5.86 -24.89 14.03
C GLY A 507 -6.42 -25.75 15.17
N VAL A 508 -7.26 -25.17 16.03
CA VAL A 508 -7.84 -25.87 17.19
C VAL A 508 -8.89 -26.91 16.79
N LEU A 509 -9.67 -26.68 15.73
CA LEU A 509 -10.62 -27.70 15.22
C LEU A 509 -9.93 -28.91 14.57
N ARG A 510 -8.74 -28.74 13.98
CA ARG A 510 -7.96 -29.87 13.42
C ARG A 510 -7.29 -30.73 14.49
N GLY A 511 -6.95 -30.15 15.65
CA GLY A 511 -6.42 -30.91 16.79
C GLY A 511 -7.46 -31.79 17.50
N ALA A 512 -8.73 -31.37 17.53
CA ALA A 512 -9.79 -32.11 18.20
C ALA A 512 -10.27 -33.37 17.43
N LEU A 513 -10.15 -33.38 16.10
CA LEU A 513 -10.57 -34.52 15.26
C LEU A 513 -9.53 -35.65 15.17
N LEU A 514 -8.26 -35.37 15.47
CA LEU A 514 -7.18 -36.38 15.48
C LEU A 514 -7.08 -37.15 16.81
N SER A 515 -7.67 -36.63 17.90
CA SER A 515 -7.60 -37.27 19.21
C SER A 515 -8.70 -38.32 19.46
N SER A 516 -9.70 -38.43 18.58
CA SER A 516 -10.81 -39.40 18.72
C SER A 516 -10.63 -40.68 17.88
N VAL A 517 -9.64 -40.73 16.99
CA VAL A 517 -9.37 -41.91 16.12
C VAL A 517 -8.30 -42.84 16.72
N VAL A 518 -7.52 -42.38 17.72
CA VAL A 518 -6.45 -43.17 18.34
C VAL A 518 -6.93 -43.99 19.57
N VAL A 519 -8.14 -43.77 20.06
CA VAL A 519 -8.65 -44.44 21.29
C VAL A 519 -9.46 -45.72 21.01
N VAL A 520 -9.74 -46.07 19.75
CA VAL A 520 -10.55 -47.27 19.40
C VAL A 520 -9.73 -48.45 18.86
N LEU A 521 -8.40 -48.33 18.73
CA LEU A 521 -7.55 -49.41 18.17
C LEU A 521 -6.63 -50.12 19.17
N LEU A 522 -6.91 -50.05 20.49
CA LEU A 522 -6.11 -50.71 21.54
C LEU A 522 -6.89 -51.69 22.42
N LEU A 523 -8.11 -52.05 22.02
CA LEU A 523 -8.86 -53.16 22.63
C LEU A 523 -9.37 -54.02 21.49
N LEU A 524 -8.61 -55.07 21.16
CA LEU A 524 -9.02 -56.35 20.59
C LEU A 524 -7.82 -56.95 19.84
N LEU A 525 -7.11 -57.87 20.51
CA LEU A 525 -6.64 -59.19 20.03
C LEU A 525 -5.66 -59.77 21.06
N PRO A 526 -5.58 -61.11 21.20
CA PRO A 526 -5.36 -61.82 22.46
C PRO A 526 -3.95 -61.72 23.05
#